data_AF-A0A2D8WWU4-F1
#
_entry.id   AF-A0A2D8WWU4-F1
#
_cell.length_a   1.000
_cell.length_b   1.000
_cell.length_c   1.000
_cell.angle_alpha   90.00
_cell.angle_beta   90.00
_cell.angle_gamma   90.00
#
_symmetry.space_group_name_H-M   'P 1'
#
loop_
_entity.id
_entity.type
_entity.pdbx_description
1 polymer ?
#
loop_
_entity_poly.entity_id
_entity_poly.type
_entity_poly.pdbx_seq_one_letter_code
_entity_poly.pdbx_strand_id
1 'polypeptide(L)'
;MTGRIDTIRGVSRRDILRVAGRFGMTSTAMALTGAAGLLSTAELARAAESTYDKRFSKEAKHTFKMGASGFNARNLLIERAGFLQFARDLEERTDGEIRIEFIGDNQICGQLDCVEKTQLGVVDFFAASTQNSAGVAPYYNVLDFAYMFPNRASQYHFFYSPESQRILRDPLEKRHGIKFLFTHCELRGIQLGLKWKDRDLVTSIDQLAGTKNRVTGTQLGRIAMQLMNLNPVPVAWEETIDGLKQGLIDGAETWASAVAYANMAPVVSQSVDLRFFSGNEHCGMSSKVFDSLDGPLQDAVMESAYLAQVQSQAANEAALIKTVGFSDPQLPDTIFAENNVRTAFLSDEELKKAEEMCSPEFNPDPWSQWRERLMQWSGGIDTYDEIYRIAREIPADTKPENVEPRRWWRSA
;
A
#
# COMPACT_ATOMS: atom_id res chain seq x y z
N MET A 1 15.27 8.94 24.53
CA MET A 1 15.42 10.01 23.53
C MET A 1 14.15 10.10 22.69
N THR A 2 13.11 10.73 23.20
CA THR A 2 11.75 10.79 22.62
C THR A 2 11.50 12.00 21.70
N GLY A 3 12.54 12.75 21.34
CA GLY A 3 12.38 14.13 20.84
C GLY A 3 12.25 14.34 19.32
N ARG A 4 12.54 13.34 18.47
CA ARG A 4 12.57 13.54 16.99
C ARG A 4 11.38 12.97 16.23
N ILE A 5 10.62 12.05 16.83
CA ILE A 5 9.42 11.46 16.18
C ILE A 5 8.25 12.47 16.13
N ASP A 6 8.24 13.49 17.00
CA ASP A 6 7.14 14.47 17.08
C ASP A 6 7.15 15.54 15.97
N THR A 7 8.29 15.69 15.26
CA THR A 7 8.52 16.69 14.21
C THR A 7 8.89 16.02 12.90
N ILE A 8 7.89 15.76 12.05
CA ILE A 8 8.12 15.50 10.64
C ILE A 8 8.03 16.86 9.92
N ARG A 9 9.08 17.25 9.18
CA ARG A 9 9.13 18.52 8.42
C ARG A 9 9.11 19.82 9.28
N GLY A 10 9.55 19.79 10.54
CA GLY A 10 9.71 21.01 11.36
C GLY A 10 8.42 21.59 11.94
N VAL A 11 7.27 20.97 11.69
CA VAL A 11 5.97 21.34 12.24
C VAL A 11 5.55 20.35 13.34
N SER A 12 5.22 20.85 14.53
CA SER A 12 4.76 20.00 15.63
C SER A 12 3.31 19.55 15.46
N ARG A 13 2.88 18.53 16.23
CA ARG A 13 1.47 18.09 16.26
C ARG A 13 0.54 19.23 16.66
N ARG A 14 1.00 20.05 17.60
CA ARG A 14 0.26 21.21 18.12
C ARG A 14 0.07 22.29 17.06
N ASP A 15 1.06 22.49 16.19
CA ASP A 15 0.97 23.44 15.09
C ASP A 15 -0.04 22.98 14.04
N ILE A 16 -0.02 21.70 13.67
CA ILE A 16 -0.99 21.09 12.74
C ILE A 16 -2.42 21.27 13.28
N LEU A 17 -2.65 20.92 14.54
CA LEU A 17 -3.98 21.07 15.16
C LEU A 17 -4.44 22.53 15.22
N ARG A 18 -3.52 23.47 15.45
CA ARG A 18 -3.83 24.91 15.45
C ARG A 18 -4.26 25.40 14.07
N VAL A 19 -3.52 25.04 13.02
CA VAL A 19 -3.85 25.42 11.64
C VAL A 19 -5.17 24.76 11.21
N ALA A 20 -5.36 23.48 11.56
CA ALA A 20 -6.58 22.75 11.26
C ALA A 20 -7.82 23.31 11.95
N GLY A 21 -7.68 23.90 13.15
CA GLY A 21 -8.78 24.61 13.80
C GLY A 21 -9.31 25.83 13.02
N ARG A 22 -8.51 26.39 12.10
CA ARG A 22 -8.91 27.52 11.25
C ARG A 22 -9.32 27.11 9.84
N PHE A 23 -8.58 26.20 9.20
CA PHE A 23 -8.76 25.86 7.78
C PHE A 23 -9.33 24.46 7.54
N GLY A 24 -9.63 23.70 8.61
CA GLY A 24 -10.06 22.31 8.55
C GLY A 24 -8.91 21.32 8.46
N MET A 25 -9.16 20.08 8.91
CA MET A 25 -8.18 19.01 8.93
C MET A 25 -7.70 18.63 7.52
N THR A 26 -8.61 18.55 6.55
CA THR A 26 -8.26 18.10 5.20
C THR A 26 -7.44 19.14 4.44
N SER A 27 -7.81 20.43 4.47
CA SER A 27 -7.01 21.49 3.84
C SER A 27 -5.60 21.55 4.43
N THR A 28 -5.49 21.38 5.76
CA THR A 28 -4.20 21.33 6.45
C THR A 28 -3.39 20.11 6.03
N ALA A 29 -4.02 18.94 5.90
CA ALA A 29 -3.36 17.72 5.45
C ALA A 29 -2.86 17.83 3.99
N MET A 30 -3.66 18.39 3.09
CA MET A 30 -3.27 18.65 1.70
C MET A 30 -2.14 19.68 1.57
N ALA A 31 -2.15 20.72 2.42
CA ALA A 31 -1.07 21.69 2.45
C ALA A 31 0.27 21.05 2.85
N LEU A 32 0.25 20.13 3.83
CA LEU A 32 1.45 19.39 4.24
C LEU A 32 2.04 18.54 3.11
N THR A 33 1.21 18.00 2.21
CA THR A 33 1.70 17.20 1.08
C THR A 33 2.20 18.03 -0.09
N GLY A 34 1.79 19.31 -0.21
CA GLY A 34 2.21 20.21 -1.28
C GLY A 34 3.57 20.88 -1.02
N ALA A 35 4.00 20.90 0.24
CA ALA A 35 5.25 21.51 0.62
C ALA A 35 6.46 20.60 0.35
N ALA A 36 7.40 21.11 -0.43
CA ALA A 36 8.72 20.51 -0.62
C ALA A 36 9.70 21.05 0.44
N GLY A 37 9.63 20.58 1.69
CA GLY A 37 10.62 20.94 2.72
C GLY A 37 10.13 20.95 4.16
N LEU A 38 11.01 21.38 5.06
CA LEU A 38 10.65 21.78 6.43
C LEU A 38 9.78 23.05 6.34
N LEU A 39 8.58 23.03 6.89
CA LEU A 39 7.72 24.21 6.98
C LEU A 39 7.78 24.79 8.39
N SER A 40 7.84 26.11 8.49
CA SER A 40 7.42 26.82 9.71
C SER A 40 5.90 26.78 9.85
N THR A 41 5.38 27.00 11.07
CA THR A 41 3.93 27.11 11.31
C THR A 41 3.27 28.19 10.45
N ALA A 42 3.97 29.30 10.18
CA ALA A 42 3.47 30.38 9.33
C ALA A 42 3.41 29.97 7.84
N GLU A 43 4.39 29.21 7.35
CA GLU A 43 4.35 28.67 5.98
C GLU A 43 3.26 27.61 5.83
N LEU A 44 3.07 26.74 6.82
CA LEU A 44 1.95 25.81 6.82
C LEU A 44 0.61 26.56 6.82
N ALA A 45 0.44 27.60 7.62
CA ALA A 45 -0.79 28.38 7.65
C ALA A 45 -1.08 29.04 6.29
N ARG A 46 -0.08 29.64 5.63
CA ARG A 46 -0.23 30.22 4.28
C ARG A 46 -0.56 29.17 3.23
N ALA A 47 0.09 28.01 3.28
CA ALA A 47 -0.22 26.91 2.37
C ALA A 47 -1.64 26.38 2.60
N ALA A 48 -2.07 26.22 3.86
CA ALA A 48 -3.41 25.80 4.22
C ALA A 48 -4.48 26.82 3.81
N GLU A 49 -4.21 28.12 3.94
CA GLU A 49 -5.08 29.19 3.46
C GLU A 49 -5.21 29.14 1.94
N SER A 50 -4.11 29.04 1.20
CA SER A 50 -4.16 28.92 -0.27
C SER A 50 -4.91 27.66 -0.72
N THR A 51 -4.70 26.52 -0.06
CA THR A 51 -5.46 25.30 -0.33
C THR A 51 -6.94 25.52 -0.01
N TYR A 52 -7.27 26.10 1.14
CA TYR A 52 -8.65 26.37 1.54
C TYR A 52 -9.36 27.26 0.52
N ASP A 53 -8.76 28.40 0.14
CA ASP A 53 -9.37 29.34 -0.80
C ASP A 53 -9.64 28.69 -2.17
N LYS A 54 -8.73 27.84 -2.66
CA LYS A 54 -8.95 27.08 -3.90
C LYS A 54 -10.09 26.07 -3.75
N ARG A 55 -10.09 25.27 -2.68
CA ARG A 55 -11.11 24.23 -2.41
C ARG A 55 -12.53 24.80 -2.32
N PHE A 56 -12.65 26.03 -1.82
CA PHE A 56 -13.94 26.71 -1.63
C PHE A 56 -14.20 27.80 -2.68
N SER A 57 -13.43 27.84 -3.78
CA SER A 57 -13.58 28.84 -4.84
C SER A 57 -14.87 28.72 -5.65
N LYS A 58 -15.42 27.49 -5.79
CA LYS A 58 -16.73 27.19 -6.40
C LYS A 58 -17.58 26.37 -5.43
N GLU A 59 -18.90 26.39 -5.63
CA GLU A 59 -19.81 25.46 -4.94
C GLU A 59 -19.50 24.02 -5.37
N ALA A 60 -19.40 23.10 -4.41
CA ALA A 60 -19.12 21.71 -4.71
C ALA A 60 -20.36 21.04 -5.32
N LYS A 61 -20.17 20.35 -6.45
CA LYS A 61 -21.16 19.43 -7.01
C LYS A 61 -21.19 18.12 -6.22
N HIS A 62 -20.01 17.69 -5.75
CA HIS A 62 -19.85 16.45 -4.99
C HIS A 62 -18.92 16.68 -3.79
N THR A 63 -19.31 16.15 -2.63
CA THR A 63 -18.45 16.06 -1.45
C THR A 63 -18.36 14.59 -1.05
N PHE A 64 -17.17 14.01 -1.20
CA PHE A 64 -16.92 12.59 -1.02
C PHE A 64 -16.11 12.32 0.24
N LYS A 65 -16.41 11.23 0.94
CA LYS A 65 -15.63 10.75 2.08
C LYS A 65 -14.56 9.77 1.60
N MET A 66 -13.31 10.01 1.97
CA MET A 66 -12.21 9.08 1.77
C MET A 66 -11.80 8.46 3.11
N GLY A 67 -12.09 7.19 3.32
CA GLY A 67 -11.62 6.45 4.49
C GLY A 67 -10.20 5.93 4.27
N ALA A 68 -9.23 6.37 5.08
CA ALA A 68 -7.83 5.98 4.92
C ALA A 68 -7.34 5.15 6.12
N SER A 69 -7.37 3.82 5.95
CA SER A 69 -7.06 2.90 7.05
C SER A 69 -5.59 2.97 7.48
N GLY A 70 -5.37 3.38 8.73
CA GLY A 70 -4.04 3.51 9.33
C GLY A 70 -3.27 4.75 8.86
N PHE A 71 -3.76 5.52 7.88
CA PHE A 71 -3.01 6.63 7.29
C PHE A 71 -3.45 8.00 7.81
N ASN A 72 -2.48 8.90 7.88
CA ASN A 72 -2.66 10.32 8.14
C ASN A 72 -1.58 11.12 7.40
N ALA A 73 -1.64 12.45 7.49
CA ALA A 73 -0.69 13.32 6.79
C ALA A 73 0.79 13.10 7.17
N ARG A 74 1.08 12.51 8.33
CA ARG A 74 2.44 12.28 8.83
C ARG A 74 3.00 10.97 8.30
N ASN A 75 2.28 9.87 8.46
CA ASN A 75 2.79 8.57 8.05
C ASN A 75 2.72 8.35 6.53
N LEU A 76 1.92 9.14 5.80
CA LEU A 76 2.01 9.28 4.34
C LEU A 76 3.30 9.98 3.86
N LEU A 77 4.12 10.50 4.78
CA LEU A 77 5.47 10.95 4.49
C LEU A 77 6.52 9.84 4.64
N ILE A 78 6.14 8.71 5.26
CA ILE A 78 6.93 7.50 5.42
C ILE A 78 6.60 6.55 4.28
N GLU A 79 5.37 6.05 4.21
CA GLU A 79 4.89 5.27 3.08
C GLU A 79 4.24 6.20 2.05
N ARG A 80 4.85 6.30 0.87
CA ARG A 80 4.44 7.23 -0.19
C ARG A 80 3.29 6.64 -1.00
N ALA A 81 2.13 6.51 -0.36
CA ALA A 81 0.98 5.84 -0.96
C ALA A 81 0.11 6.72 -1.88
N GLY A 82 0.24 8.05 -1.80
CA GLY A 82 -0.36 8.99 -2.78
C GLY A 82 -1.77 9.47 -2.47
N PHE A 83 -2.41 9.06 -1.37
CA PHE A 83 -3.82 9.38 -1.08
C PHE A 83 -4.12 10.88 -0.95
N LEU A 84 -3.29 11.61 -0.22
CA LEU A 84 -3.46 13.06 -0.07
C LEU A 84 -3.03 13.82 -1.33
N GLN A 85 -2.14 13.27 -2.15
CA GLN A 85 -1.78 13.82 -3.46
C GLN A 85 -2.94 13.67 -4.44
N PHE A 86 -3.55 12.50 -4.50
CA PHE A 86 -4.77 12.25 -5.26
C PHE A 86 -5.87 13.23 -4.88
N ALA A 87 -6.17 13.33 -3.58
CA ALA A 87 -7.24 14.20 -3.11
C ALA A 87 -6.96 15.67 -3.46
N ARG A 88 -5.73 16.13 -3.28
CA ARG A 88 -5.34 17.51 -3.65
C ARG A 88 -5.46 17.76 -5.15
N ASP A 89 -4.90 16.88 -6.00
CA ASP A 89 -4.96 17.05 -7.46
C ASP A 89 -6.40 17.04 -7.96
N LEU A 90 -7.26 16.15 -7.43
CA LEU A 90 -8.66 16.07 -7.86
C LEU A 90 -9.43 17.35 -7.54
N GLU A 91 -9.27 17.90 -6.33
CA GLU A 91 -9.91 19.16 -5.97
C GLU A 91 -9.36 20.34 -6.78
N GLU A 92 -8.05 20.41 -7.01
CA GLU A 92 -7.46 21.46 -7.83
C GLU A 92 -7.88 21.36 -9.32
N ARG A 93 -7.89 20.15 -9.88
CA ARG A 93 -8.26 19.87 -11.28
C ARG A 93 -9.72 20.15 -11.58
N THR A 94 -10.57 20.06 -10.56
CA THR A 94 -12.02 20.31 -10.69
C THR A 94 -12.41 21.69 -10.18
N ASP A 95 -11.46 22.56 -9.86
CA ASP A 95 -11.69 23.87 -9.22
C ASP A 95 -12.63 23.77 -7.99
N GLY A 96 -12.52 22.69 -7.21
CA GLY A 96 -13.35 22.40 -6.05
C GLY A 96 -14.77 21.88 -6.33
N GLU A 97 -15.12 21.55 -7.58
CA GLU A 97 -16.42 20.92 -7.89
C GLU A 97 -16.55 19.52 -7.28
N ILE A 98 -15.45 18.76 -7.23
CA ILE A 98 -15.31 17.61 -6.33
C ILE A 98 -14.52 18.06 -5.12
N ARG A 99 -15.02 17.73 -3.92
CA ARG A 99 -14.29 17.86 -2.66
C ARG A 99 -14.15 16.51 -1.98
N ILE A 100 -13.00 16.26 -1.37
CA ILE A 100 -12.71 15.04 -0.61
C ILE A 100 -12.54 15.40 0.87
N GLU A 101 -13.35 14.78 1.71
CA GLU A 101 -13.15 14.71 3.15
C GLU A 101 -12.26 13.51 3.47
N PHE A 102 -10.96 13.76 3.64
CA PHE A 102 -9.99 12.73 4.05
C PHE A 102 -10.15 12.39 5.54
N ILE A 103 -10.55 11.15 5.84
CA ILE A 103 -10.80 10.65 7.19
C ILE A 103 -9.83 9.48 7.45
N GLY A 104 -8.70 9.81 8.06
CA GLY A 104 -7.60 8.89 8.34
C GLY A 104 -7.67 8.23 9.72
N ASP A 105 -6.54 7.69 10.18
CA ASP A 105 -6.33 7.16 11.54
C ASP A 105 -7.38 6.13 11.99
N ASN A 106 -7.87 5.31 11.05
CA ASN A 106 -8.93 4.33 11.27
C ASN A 106 -10.25 4.92 11.80
N GLN A 107 -10.48 6.24 11.70
CA GLN A 107 -11.62 6.90 12.32
C GLN A 107 -12.97 6.46 11.73
N ILE A 108 -13.01 6.17 10.43
CA ILE A 108 -14.23 5.74 9.74
C ILE A 108 -14.17 4.29 9.29
N CYS A 109 -12.99 3.76 8.97
CA CYS A 109 -12.78 2.37 8.58
C CYS A 109 -11.31 1.95 8.78
N GLY A 110 -11.10 0.66 9.02
CA GLY A 110 -9.81 -0.01 9.14
C GLY A 110 -9.49 -0.91 7.95
N GLN A 111 -8.35 -1.58 8.01
CA GLN A 111 -7.79 -2.34 6.88
C GLN A 111 -8.71 -3.49 6.42
N LEU A 112 -9.50 -4.08 7.33
CA LEU A 112 -10.37 -5.22 7.04
C LEU A 112 -11.77 -4.83 6.54
N ASP A 113 -12.27 -3.63 6.87
CA ASP A 113 -13.66 -3.21 6.63
C ASP A 113 -13.82 -1.98 5.73
N CYS A 114 -12.75 -1.29 5.33
CA CYS A 114 -12.83 -0.12 4.45
C CYS A 114 -13.49 -0.42 3.10
N VAL A 115 -13.18 -1.57 2.49
CA VAL A 115 -13.81 -1.96 1.22
C VAL A 115 -15.30 -2.27 1.42
N GLU A 116 -15.69 -2.91 2.52
CA GLU A 116 -17.10 -3.17 2.85
C GLU A 116 -17.86 -1.86 3.06
N LYS A 117 -17.28 -0.93 3.82
CA LYS A 117 -17.84 0.41 4.03
C LYS A 117 -17.97 1.20 2.74
N THR A 118 -17.12 0.96 1.75
CA THR A 118 -17.28 1.53 0.41
C THR A 118 -18.45 0.91 -0.34
N GLN A 119 -18.58 -0.42 -0.30
CA GLN A 119 -19.71 -1.14 -0.90
C GLN A 119 -21.06 -0.73 -0.31
N LEU A 120 -21.08 -0.43 1.00
CA LEU A 120 -22.27 0.04 1.73
C LEU A 120 -22.53 1.55 1.57
N GLY A 121 -21.64 2.32 0.92
CA GLY A 121 -21.76 3.77 0.75
C GLY A 121 -21.49 4.60 2.02
N VAL A 122 -20.81 4.02 3.01
CA VAL A 122 -20.34 4.73 4.23
C VAL A 122 -19.19 5.67 3.88
N VAL A 123 -18.29 5.23 3.00
CA VAL A 123 -17.25 6.06 2.36
C VAL A 123 -17.36 5.91 0.85
N ASP A 124 -16.92 6.91 0.10
CA ASP A 124 -16.99 6.93 -1.37
C ASP A 124 -15.68 6.45 -1.98
N PHE A 125 -14.57 6.84 -1.36
CA PHE A 125 -13.22 6.36 -1.63
C PHE A 125 -12.67 5.66 -0.38
N PHE A 126 -11.75 4.74 -0.59
CA PHE A 126 -11.01 4.13 0.50
C PHE A 126 -9.56 3.86 0.16
N ALA A 127 -8.74 3.81 1.21
CA ALA A 127 -7.38 3.28 1.18
C ALA A 127 -7.24 2.12 2.17
N ALA A 128 -6.86 0.96 1.65
CA ALA A 128 -6.55 -0.25 2.40
C ALA A 128 -5.62 -1.15 1.56
N SER A 129 -4.94 -2.09 2.18
CA SER A 129 -4.17 -3.08 1.42
C SER A 129 -5.10 -4.03 0.67
N THR A 130 -4.71 -4.44 -0.54
CA THR A 130 -5.47 -5.43 -1.31
C THR A 130 -5.58 -6.75 -0.55
N GLN A 131 -4.53 -7.12 0.20
CA GLN A 131 -4.48 -8.34 0.99
C GLN A 131 -5.47 -8.35 2.17
N ASN A 132 -5.61 -7.25 2.92
CA ASN A 132 -6.62 -7.17 3.97
C ASN A 132 -8.03 -7.05 3.38
N SER A 133 -8.17 -6.35 2.25
CA SER A 133 -9.44 -6.21 1.52
C SER A 133 -9.94 -7.51 0.91
N ALA A 134 -9.05 -8.49 0.67
CA ALA A 134 -9.38 -9.78 0.05
C ALA A 134 -10.38 -10.64 0.85
N GLY A 135 -10.57 -10.36 2.15
CA GLY A 135 -11.61 -11.01 2.95
C GLY A 135 -13.03 -10.63 2.52
N VAL A 136 -13.23 -9.38 2.09
CA VAL A 136 -14.53 -8.82 1.69
C VAL A 136 -14.69 -8.79 0.16
N ALA A 137 -13.61 -8.48 -0.55
CA ALA A 137 -13.54 -8.53 -2.01
C ALA A 137 -12.52 -9.59 -2.47
N PRO A 138 -12.89 -10.90 -2.45
CA PRO A 138 -11.98 -12.00 -2.75
C PRO A 138 -11.26 -11.95 -4.10
N TYR A 139 -11.76 -11.20 -5.08
CA TYR A 139 -11.06 -11.03 -6.35
C TYR A 139 -9.67 -10.40 -6.21
N TYR A 140 -9.39 -9.66 -5.12
CA TYR A 140 -8.05 -9.12 -4.85
C TYR A 140 -6.94 -10.18 -4.75
N ASN A 141 -7.28 -11.43 -4.43
CA ASN A 141 -6.32 -12.53 -4.44
C ASN A 141 -5.66 -12.73 -5.81
N VAL A 142 -6.23 -12.19 -6.90
CA VAL A 142 -5.60 -12.19 -8.23
C VAL A 142 -4.17 -11.62 -8.24
N LEU A 143 -3.79 -10.82 -7.24
CA LEU A 143 -2.46 -10.22 -7.08
C LEU A 143 -1.52 -10.98 -6.14
N ASP A 144 -2.02 -12.02 -5.44
CA ASP A 144 -1.35 -12.63 -4.28
C ASP A 144 -0.71 -13.99 -4.57
N PHE A 145 -0.65 -14.42 -5.83
CA PHE A 145 0.10 -15.63 -6.18
C PHE A 145 1.58 -15.49 -5.80
N ALA A 146 2.14 -16.54 -5.20
CA ALA A 146 3.51 -16.52 -4.74
C ALA A 146 4.50 -16.31 -5.91
N TYR A 147 5.46 -15.40 -5.72
CA TYR A 147 6.49 -15.02 -6.70
C TYR A 147 5.96 -14.60 -8.08
N MET A 148 4.72 -14.10 -8.14
CA MET A 148 4.13 -13.60 -9.39
C MET A 148 4.89 -12.39 -9.95
N PHE A 149 5.29 -11.46 -9.09
CA PHE A 149 6.05 -10.26 -9.45
C PHE A 149 7.52 -10.41 -9.02
N PRO A 150 8.49 -10.38 -9.96
CA PRO A 150 9.91 -10.50 -9.63
C PRO A 150 10.45 -9.35 -8.77
N ASN A 151 9.97 -8.13 -9.02
CA ASN A 151 10.42 -6.92 -8.34
C ASN A 151 9.32 -5.83 -8.38
N ARG A 152 9.58 -4.69 -7.74
CA ARG A 152 8.64 -3.54 -7.73
C ARG A 152 8.44 -2.92 -9.11
N ALA A 153 9.45 -2.93 -9.99
CA ALA A 153 9.33 -2.41 -11.35
C ALA A 153 8.30 -3.23 -12.15
N SER A 154 8.34 -4.56 -12.04
CA SER A 154 7.36 -5.46 -12.64
C SER A 154 5.94 -5.21 -12.14
N GLN A 155 5.76 -4.89 -10.85
CA GLN A 155 4.45 -4.49 -10.32
C GLN A 155 3.95 -3.20 -10.98
N TYR A 156 4.77 -2.14 -10.96
CA TYR A 156 4.38 -0.87 -11.60
C TYR A 156 4.06 -1.06 -13.08
N HIS A 157 4.85 -1.85 -13.81
CA HIS A 157 4.60 -2.15 -15.22
C HIS A 157 3.23 -2.78 -15.44
N PHE A 158 2.87 -3.75 -14.61
CA PHE A 158 1.53 -4.37 -14.64
C PHE A 158 0.43 -3.34 -14.35
N PHE A 159 0.54 -2.56 -13.27
CA PHE A 159 -0.51 -1.59 -12.90
C PHE A 159 -0.70 -0.45 -13.91
N TYR A 160 0.35 -0.13 -14.68
CA TYR A 160 0.29 0.78 -15.82
C TYR A 160 -0.17 0.12 -17.12
N SER A 161 -0.06 -1.20 -17.26
CA SER A 161 -0.47 -1.90 -18.49
C SER A 161 -1.97 -1.75 -18.73
N PRO A 162 -2.41 -1.34 -19.93
CA PRO A 162 -3.83 -1.40 -20.30
C PRO A 162 -4.45 -2.79 -20.14
N GLU A 163 -3.65 -3.86 -20.23
CA GLU A 163 -4.13 -5.23 -20.02
C GLU A 163 -4.63 -5.45 -18.57
N SER A 164 -4.09 -4.72 -17.60
CA SER A 164 -4.55 -4.77 -16.21
C SER A 164 -5.99 -4.27 -16.05
N GLN A 165 -6.54 -3.51 -17.00
CA GLN A 165 -7.96 -3.14 -17.01
C GLN A 165 -8.84 -4.40 -17.09
N ARG A 166 -8.62 -5.23 -18.11
CA ARG A 166 -9.37 -6.47 -18.33
C ARG A 166 -9.07 -7.55 -17.28
N ILE A 167 -7.84 -7.62 -16.80
CA ILE A 167 -7.38 -8.69 -15.90
C ILE A 167 -7.73 -8.39 -14.44
N LEU A 168 -7.58 -7.15 -13.98
CA LEU A 168 -7.78 -6.78 -12.58
C LEU A 168 -9.05 -5.94 -12.38
N ARG A 169 -9.19 -4.84 -13.12
CA ARG A 169 -10.16 -3.79 -12.79
C ARG A 169 -11.58 -4.15 -13.17
N ASP A 170 -11.81 -4.64 -14.39
CA ASP A 170 -13.16 -4.97 -14.87
C ASP A 170 -13.82 -6.09 -14.05
N PRO A 171 -13.12 -7.21 -13.70
CA PRO A 171 -13.75 -8.25 -12.91
C PRO A 171 -13.95 -7.84 -11.44
N LEU A 172 -13.04 -7.03 -10.88
CA LEU A 172 -13.20 -6.45 -9.54
C LEU A 172 -14.43 -5.55 -9.50
N GLU A 173 -14.59 -4.66 -10.48
CA GLU A 173 -15.72 -3.76 -10.60
C GLU A 173 -17.03 -4.52 -10.74
N LYS A 174 -17.09 -5.48 -11.68
CA LYS A 174 -18.29 -6.29 -11.94
C LYS A 174 -18.74 -7.11 -10.73
N ARG A 175 -17.80 -7.62 -9.92
CA ARG A 175 -18.11 -8.54 -8.82
C ARG A 175 -18.31 -7.86 -7.49
N HIS A 176 -17.57 -6.78 -7.27
CA HIS A 176 -17.47 -6.17 -5.95
C HIS A 176 -17.92 -4.70 -5.95
N GLY A 177 -18.27 -4.13 -7.11
CA GLY A 177 -18.69 -2.73 -7.20
C GLY A 177 -17.58 -1.75 -6.84
N ILE A 178 -16.32 -2.16 -7.02
CA ILE A 178 -15.13 -1.38 -6.67
C ILE A 178 -14.35 -1.01 -7.92
N LYS A 179 -14.09 0.28 -8.08
CA LYS A 179 -13.20 0.82 -9.10
C LYS A 179 -11.80 0.98 -8.50
N PHE A 180 -10.83 0.22 -9.00
CA PHE A 180 -9.43 0.31 -8.58
C PHE A 180 -8.74 1.51 -9.24
N LEU A 181 -8.26 2.46 -8.44
CA LEU A 181 -7.69 3.69 -8.94
C LEU A 181 -6.18 3.57 -9.07
N PHE A 182 -5.45 3.51 -7.96
CA PHE A 182 -3.98 3.45 -7.95
C PHE A 182 -3.49 2.69 -6.71
N THR A 183 -2.21 2.36 -6.68
CA THR A 183 -1.60 1.63 -5.58
C THR A 183 -0.14 1.98 -5.37
N HIS A 184 0.28 1.89 -4.12
CA HIS A 184 1.69 1.70 -3.76
C HIS A 184 2.11 0.25 -4.05
N CYS A 185 3.39 0.04 -4.36
CA CYS A 185 3.93 -1.28 -4.70
C CYS A 185 5.18 -1.57 -3.87
N GLU A 186 5.11 -2.63 -3.07
CA GLU A 186 6.24 -3.26 -2.41
C GLU A 186 6.14 -4.78 -2.51
N LEU A 187 7.16 -5.49 -2.03
CA LEU A 187 7.13 -6.94 -1.94
C LEU A 187 7.11 -7.33 -0.47
N ARG A 188 6.36 -8.39 -0.16
CA ARG A 188 6.19 -8.82 1.23
C ARG A 188 7.36 -9.69 1.68
N GLY A 189 7.72 -9.50 2.93
CA GLY A 189 8.70 -10.29 3.66
C GLY A 189 8.16 -10.74 5.00
N ILE A 190 9.05 -11.19 5.89
CA ILE A 190 8.72 -11.56 7.27
C ILE A 190 9.37 -10.57 8.24
N GLN A 191 8.56 -9.94 9.07
CA GLN A 191 8.96 -8.95 10.06
C GLN A 191 9.03 -9.62 11.43
N LEU A 192 10.22 -10.05 11.82
CA LEU A 192 10.44 -10.85 13.03
C LEU A 192 10.42 -9.98 14.28
N GLY A 193 9.68 -10.41 15.30
CA GLY A 193 9.52 -9.68 16.56
C GLY A 193 10.75 -9.74 17.48
N LEU A 194 10.64 -9.18 18.68
CA LEU A 194 11.75 -9.05 19.64
C LEU A 194 12.33 -10.39 20.14
N LYS A 195 11.63 -11.52 19.98
CA LYS A 195 12.16 -12.86 20.25
C LYS A 195 13.37 -13.23 19.38
N TRP A 196 13.55 -12.55 18.27
CA TRP A 196 14.65 -12.76 17.30
C TRP A 196 15.77 -11.73 17.43
N LYS A 197 15.71 -10.84 18.44
CA LYS A 197 16.69 -9.75 18.61
C LYS A 197 18.12 -10.25 18.85
N ASP A 198 18.27 -11.31 19.65
CA ASP A 198 19.57 -11.87 20.06
C ASP A 198 20.03 -13.02 19.15
N ARG A 199 19.25 -13.32 18.09
CA ARG A 199 19.64 -14.32 17.07
C ARG A 199 20.49 -13.66 15.99
N ASP A 200 21.29 -14.48 15.31
CA ASP A 200 21.98 -14.06 14.11
C ASP A 200 20.99 -13.54 13.05
N LEU A 201 21.51 -12.72 12.14
CA LEU A 201 20.72 -12.21 11.02
C LEU A 201 20.23 -13.41 10.20
N VAL A 202 18.95 -13.44 9.85
CA VAL A 202 18.41 -14.50 9.01
C VAL A 202 19.03 -14.42 7.62
N THR A 203 19.55 -15.54 7.14
CA THR A 203 20.20 -15.68 5.83
C THR A 203 19.60 -16.78 4.97
N SER A 204 18.70 -17.62 5.50
CA SER A 204 18.05 -18.69 4.73
C SER A 204 16.59 -18.90 5.10
N ILE A 205 15.79 -19.43 4.16
CA ILE A 205 14.37 -19.73 4.39
C ILE A 205 14.18 -20.82 5.46
N ASP A 206 15.10 -21.77 5.57
CA ASP A 206 15.06 -22.86 6.55
C ASP A 206 15.09 -22.35 7.99
N GLN A 207 15.78 -21.23 8.25
CA GLN A 207 15.82 -20.62 9.58
C GLN A 207 14.43 -20.11 10.02
N LEU A 208 13.54 -19.81 9.08
CA LEU A 208 12.18 -19.37 9.37
C LEU A 208 11.21 -20.54 9.56
N ALA A 209 11.60 -21.78 9.22
CA ALA A 209 10.71 -22.93 9.37
C ALA A 209 10.28 -23.11 10.84
N GLY A 210 8.98 -23.32 11.05
CA GLY A 210 8.42 -23.48 12.40
C GLY A 210 8.05 -22.16 13.10
N THR A 211 8.37 -21.00 12.53
CA THR A 211 7.89 -19.70 13.04
C THR A 211 6.38 -19.61 12.96
N LYS A 212 5.76 -18.94 13.94
CA LYS A 212 4.34 -18.58 13.90
C LYS A 212 4.21 -17.16 13.39
N ASN A 213 3.72 -16.97 12.18
CA ASN A 213 3.66 -15.64 11.58
C ASN A 213 2.23 -15.16 11.44
N ARG A 214 1.99 -13.88 11.75
CA ARG A 214 0.74 -13.25 11.36
C ARG A 214 0.57 -13.33 9.84
N VAL A 215 -0.67 -13.55 9.40
CA VAL A 215 -1.13 -13.42 8.02
C VAL A 215 -2.30 -12.42 7.92
N THR A 216 -2.32 -11.62 6.85
CA THR A 216 -3.41 -10.73 6.40
C THR A 216 -4.67 -11.53 6.01
N GLY A 217 -5.69 -10.80 5.54
CA GLY A 217 -6.91 -11.37 4.93
C GLY A 217 -6.69 -12.21 3.66
N THR A 218 -5.48 -12.20 3.08
CA THR A 218 -5.14 -12.97 1.88
C THR A 218 -5.35 -14.47 2.07
N GLN A 219 -5.90 -15.13 1.06
CA GLN A 219 -6.05 -16.58 1.04
C GLN A 219 -4.86 -17.25 0.34
N LEU A 220 -4.32 -16.59 -0.68
CA LEU A 220 -3.19 -17.10 -1.45
C LEU A 220 -1.85 -16.95 -0.71
N GLY A 221 -1.66 -15.85 0.02
CA GLY A 221 -0.48 -15.70 0.89
C GLY A 221 -0.42 -16.78 1.99
N ARG A 222 -1.58 -17.28 2.46
CA ARG A 222 -1.62 -18.41 3.43
C ARG A 222 -1.09 -19.69 2.84
N ILE A 223 -1.43 -19.99 1.58
CA ILE A 223 -0.92 -21.16 0.86
C ILE A 223 0.60 -21.07 0.78
N ALA A 224 1.13 -19.92 0.35
CA ALA A 224 2.57 -19.70 0.25
C ALA A 224 3.29 -19.93 1.59
N MET A 225 2.79 -19.32 2.67
CA MET A 225 3.36 -19.44 4.01
C MET A 225 3.27 -20.86 4.55
N GLN A 226 2.20 -21.60 4.28
CA GLN A 226 2.09 -23.01 4.68
C GLN A 226 3.11 -23.89 3.96
N LEU A 227 3.26 -23.72 2.64
CA LEU A 227 4.23 -24.46 1.84
C LEU A 227 5.68 -24.17 2.26
N MET A 228 5.96 -22.95 2.70
CA MET A 228 7.26 -22.56 3.27
C MET A 228 7.45 -22.90 4.76
N ASN A 229 6.50 -23.59 5.41
CA ASN A 229 6.54 -23.94 6.84
C ASN A 229 6.59 -22.73 7.80
N LEU A 230 5.96 -21.61 7.43
CA LEU A 230 5.92 -20.34 8.17
C LEU A 230 4.69 -20.20 9.10
N ASN A 231 3.91 -21.26 9.29
CA ASN A 231 2.72 -21.38 10.15
C ASN A 231 1.89 -20.08 10.25
N PRO A 232 1.14 -19.70 9.20
CA PRO A 232 0.37 -18.47 9.19
C PRO A 232 -0.79 -18.49 10.20
N VAL A 233 -0.93 -17.42 10.98
CA VAL A 233 -1.97 -17.20 11.98
C VAL A 233 -2.73 -15.92 11.63
N PRO A 234 -4.04 -15.99 11.33
CA PRO A 234 -4.82 -14.78 11.05
C PRO A 234 -4.88 -13.88 12.28
N VAL A 235 -4.35 -12.67 12.17
CA VAL A 235 -4.41 -11.63 13.22
C VAL A 235 -4.68 -10.29 12.55
N ALA A 236 -5.59 -9.50 13.13
CA ALA A 236 -5.94 -8.19 12.60
C ALA A 236 -4.70 -7.27 12.61
N TRP A 237 -4.67 -6.29 11.69
CA TRP A 237 -3.53 -5.38 11.57
C TRP A 237 -3.28 -4.62 12.88
N GLU A 238 -4.37 -4.18 13.51
CA GLU A 238 -4.41 -3.42 14.75
C GLU A 238 -3.87 -4.22 15.96
N GLU A 239 -3.96 -5.54 15.92
CA GLU A 239 -3.50 -6.46 16.97
C GLU A 239 -2.06 -6.95 16.76
N THR A 240 -1.48 -6.67 15.58
CA THR A 240 -0.19 -7.24 15.17
C THR A 240 0.96 -6.74 16.05
N ILE A 241 0.97 -5.45 16.42
CA ILE A 241 2.00 -4.86 17.31
C ILE A 241 2.01 -5.57 18.66
N ASP A 242 0.84 -5.74 19.28
CA ASP A 242 0.73 -6.39 20.58
C ASP A 242 1.08 -7.88 20.47
N GLY A 243 0.69 -8.56 19.39
CA GLY A 243 1.06 -9.93 19.10
C GLY A 243 2.58 -10.14 19.02
N LEU A 244 3.30 -9.26 18.31
CA LEU A 244 4.77 -9.28 18.23
C LEU A 244 5.41 -8.95 19.58
N LYS A 245 4.91 -7.94 20.28
CA LYS A 245 5.44 -7.47 21.57
C LYS A 245 5.31 -8.52 22.67
N GLN A 246 4.18 -9.20 22.74
CA GLN A 246 3.91 -10.28 23.68
C GLN A 246 4.56 -11.60 23.25
N GLY A 247 5.02 -11.68 22.00
CA GLY A 247 5.57 -12.89 21.40
C GLY A 247 4.53 -13.99 21.19
N LEU A 248 3.26 -13.62 21.02
CA LEU A 248 2.20 -14.55 20.59
C LEU A 248 2.48 -15.07 19.17
N ILE A 249 3.03 -14.19 18.33
CA ILE A 249 3.56 -14.47 17.00
C ILE A 249 5.07 -14.17 16.99
N ASP A 250 5.82 -14.94 16.21
CA ASP A 250 7.26 -14.79 16.01
C ASP A 250 7.56 -13.70 14.97
N GLY A 251 6.68 -13.53 13.99
CA GLY A 251 6.79 -12.51 12.96
C GLY A 251 5.44 -12.13 12.36
N ALA A 252 5.46 -11.16 11.46
CA ALA A 252 4.29 -10.74 10.69
C ALA A 252 4.67 -10.62 9.22
N GLU A 253 3.79 -11.11 8.34
CA GLU A 253 4.03 -10.99 6.92
C GLU A 253 3.64 -9.60 6.43
N THR A 254 4.59 -8.76 6.04
CA THR A 254 4.29 -7.44 5.47
C THR A 254 5.54 -6.88 4.81
N TRP A 255 5.45 -5.67 4.27
CA TRP A 255 6.57 -4.97 3.65
C TRP A 255 7.19 -3.94 4.62
N ALA A 256 8.36 -3.41 4.26
CA ALA A 256 9.17 -2.65 5.20
C ALA A 256 8.58 -1.27 5.50
N SER A 257 8.01 -0.57 4.50
CA SER A 257 7.35 0.71 4.78
C SER A 257 6.08 0.57 5.63
N ALA A 258 5.39 -0.58 5.58
CA ALA A 258 4.29 -0.89 6.49
C ALA A 258 4.72 -0.92 7.96
N VAL A 259 5.87 -1.55 8.23
CA VAL A 259 6.46 -1.58 9.58
C VAL A 259 6.74 -0.16 10.08
N ALA A 260 7.23 0.70 9.19
CA ALA A 260 7.59 2.07 9.55
C ALA A 260 6.37 2.97 9.71
N TYR A 261 5.41 3.00 8.77
CA TYR A 261 4.26 3.89 8.84
C TYR A 261 3.35 3.57 10.02
N ALA A 262 3.19 2.28 10.33
CA ALA A 262 2.35 1.79 11.43
C ALA A 262 3.05 1.83 12.79
N ASN A 263 4.28 2.37 12.87
CA ASN A 263 5.07 2.45 14.10
C ASN A 263 5.33 1.08 14.74
N MET A 264 5.53 0.04 13.92
CA MET A 264 5.86 -1.31 14.37
C MET A 264 7.36 -1.50 14.64
N ALA A 265 8.22 -0.64 14.10
CA ALA A 265 9.67 -0.76 14.22
C ALA A 265 10.18 -1.00 15.66
N PRO A 266 9.63 -0.38 16.74
CA PRO A 266 10.08 -0.65 18.12
C PRO A 266 9.87 -2.09 18.61
N VAL A 267 9.03 -2.89 17.95
CA VAL A 267 8.73 -4.28 18.31
C VAL A 267 9.20 -5.30 17.27
N VAL A 268 9.86 -4.83 16.20
CA VAL A 268 10.49 -5.65 15.16
C VAL A 268 12.00 -5.66 15.40
N SER A 269 12.64 -6.81 15.20
CA SER A 269 14.08 -6.97 15.37
C SER A 269 14.82 -7.25 14.05
N GLN A 270 14.15 -7.95 13.13
CA GLN A 270 14.69 -8.23 11.80
C GLN A 270 13.59 -8.09 10.74
N SER A 271 13.89 -7.40 9.64
CA SER A 271 13.04 -7.33 8.45
C SER A 271 13.63 -8.23 7.36
N VAL A 272 13.04 -9.41 7.16
CA VAL A 272 13.53 -10.41 6.20
C VAL A 272 12.93 -10.17 4.82
N ASP A 273 13.77 -9.92 3.83
CA ASP A 273 13.40 -9.62 2.45
C ASP A 273 13.11 -10.89 1.64
N LEU A 274 12.00 -11.56 1.95
CA LEU A 274 11.61 -12.83 1.32
C LEU A 274 10.94 -12.67 -0.05
N ARG A 275 10.41 -11.48 -0.37
CA ARG A 275 9.85 -11.09 -1.68
C ARG A 275 8.75 -12.00 -2.25
N PHE A 276 8.06 -12.76 -1.40
CA PHE A 276 7.32 -13.94 -1.83
C PHE A 276 5.91 -13.67 -2.38
N PHE A 277 5.33 -12.48 -2.20
CA PHE A 277 4.18 -12.01 -2.98
C PHE A 277 4.03 -10.48 -2.91
N SER A 278 3.08 -9.95 -3.69
CA SER A 278 2.84 -8.51 -3.83
C SER A 278 2.41 -7.86 -2.51
N GLY A 279 2.84 -6.62 -2.28
CA GLY A 279 2.38 -5.74 -1.21
C GLY A 279 1.79 -4.47 -1.83
N ASN A 280 0.48 -4.29 -1.70
CA ASN A 280 -0.22 -3.21 -2.38
C ASN A 280 -1.14 -2.46 -1.42
N GLU A 281 -0.76 -1.25 -1.07
CA GLU A 281 -1.63 -0.30 -0.41
C GLU A 281 -2.35 0.54 -1.47
N HIS A 282 -3.64 0.28 -1.68
CA HIS A 282 -4.38 0.78 -2.84
C HIS A 282 -5.47 1.77 -2.46
N CYS A 283 -5.78 2.66 -3.41
CA CYS A 283 -6.98 3.47 -3.38
C CYS A 283 -8.03 2.90 -4.32
N GLY A 284 -9.24 2.71 -3.82
CA GLY A 284 -10.42 2.36 -4.62
C GLY A 284 -11.58 3.31 -4.34
N MET A 285 -12.63 3.21 -5.15
CA MET A 285 -13.91 3.89 -4.92
C MET A 285 -15.09 3.03 -5.32
N SER A 286 -16.29 3.41 -4.87
CA SER A 286 -17.53 2.77 -5.34
C SER A 286 -17.70 3.00 -6.84
N SER A 287 -17.89 1.92 -7.62
CA SER A 287 -18.11 2.01 -9.06
C SER A 287 -19.41 2.76 -9.38
N LYS A 288 -20.48 2.50 -8.62
CA LYS A 288 -21.75 3.22 -8.73
C LYS A 288 -21.58 4.73 -8.56
N VAL A 289 -20.76 5.16 -7.61
CA VAL A 289 -20.46 6.59 -7.40
C VAL A 289 -19.68 7.14 -8.58
N PHE A 290 -18.66 6.43 -9.05
CA PHE A 290 -17.92 6.83 -10.26
C PHE A 290 -18.84 6.97 -11.47
N ASP A 291 -19.73 6.01 -11.70
CA ASP A 291 -20.67 5.98 -12.84
C ASP A 291 -21.72 7.11 -12.78
N SER A 292 -21.96 7.67 -11.59
CA SER A 292 -22.87 8.81 -11.39
C SER A 292 -22.25 10.17 -11.71
N LEU A 293 -20.93 10.24 -11.85
CA LEU A 293 -20.23 11.47 -12.23
C LEU A 293 -20.46 11.75 -13.71
N ASP A 294 -20.43 13.04 -14.09
CA ASP A 294 -20.38 13.39 -15.51
C ASP A 294 -19.01 13.02 -16.13
N GLY A 295 -18.96 12.91 -17.45
CA GLY A 295 -17.75 12.48 -18.17
C GLY A 295 -16.49 13.28 -17.80
N PRO A 296 -16.53 14.63 -17.77
CA PRO A 296 -15.38 15.43 -17.35
C PRO A 296 -14.89 15.13 -15.92
N LEU A 297 -15.81 14.88 -14.97
CA LEU A 297 -15.44 14.53 -13.60
C LEU A 297 -14.92 13.09 -13.48
N GLN A 298 -15.44 12.15 -14.26
CA GLN A 298 -14.87 10.79 -14.38
C GLN A 298 -13.43 10.84 -14.88
N ASP A 299 -13.18 11.61 -15.94
CA ASP A 299 -11.84 11.83 -16.47
C ASP A 299 -10.91 12.48 -15.44
N ALA A 300 -11.41 13.46 -14.68
CA ALA A 300 -10.65 14.10 -13.61
C ALA A 300 -10.23 13.10 -12.52
N VAL A 301 -11.11 12.19 -12.11
CA VAL A 301 -10.79 11.12 -11.16
C VAL A 301 -9.69 10.21 -11.71
N MET A 302 -9.81 9.76 -12.95
CA MET A 302 -8.84 8.84 -13.55
C MET A 302 -7.46 9.51 -13.77
N GLU A 303 -7.42 10.75 -14.26
CA GLU A 303 -6.16 11.50 -14.41
C GLU A 303 -5.50 11.79 -13.06
N SER A 304 -6.28 12.10 -12.02
CA SER A 304 -5.76 12.29 -10.66
C SER A 304 -5.20 10.99 -10.08
N ALA A 305 -5.85 9.86 -10.35
CA ALA A 305 -5.37 8.53 -9.96
C ALA A 305 -4.04 8.19 -10.65
N TYR A 306 -3.91 8.47 -11.94
CA TYR A 306 -2.64 8.30 -12.67
C TYR A 306 -1.53 9.17 -12.10
N LEU A 307 -1.80 10.45 -11.85
CA LEU A 307 -0.80 11.32 -11.26
C LEU A 307 -0.37 10.84 -9.87
N ALA A 308 -1.31 10.36 -9.05
CA ALA A 308 -1.00 9.77 -7.75
C ALA A 308 -0.12 8.52 -7.89
N GLN A 309 -0.41 7.63 -8.83
CA GLN A 309 0.42 6.45 -9.14
C GLN A 309 1.86 6.84 -9.51
N VAL A 310 2.02 7.82 -10.41
CA VAL A 310 3.32 8.35 -10.85
C VAL A 310 4.11 8.93 -9.68
N GLN A 311 3.46 9.73 -8.83
CA GLN A 311 4.11 10.35 -7.69
C GLN A 311 4.50 9.31 -6.63
N SER A 312 3.64 8.33 -6.37
CA SER A 312 3.93 7.21 -5.47
C SER A 312 5.13 6.42 -5.97
N GLN A 313 5.16 6.04 -7.27
CA GLN A 313 6.31 5.37 -7.90
C GLN A 313 7.61 6.16 -7.73
N ALA A 314 7.61 7.45 -8.09
CA ALA A 314 8.81 8.28 -8.05
C ALA A 314 9.34 8.50 -6.62
N ALA A 315 8.46 8.51 -5.62
CA ALA A 315 8.83 8.79 -4.23
C ALA A 315 9.14 7.53 -3.41
N ASN A 316 8.64 6.35 -3.82
CA ASN A 316 8.69 5.14 -3.01
C ASN A 316 10.12 4.67 -2.72
N GLU A 317 10.95 4.46 -3.75
CA GLU A 317 12.34 3.97 -3.56
C GLU A 317 13.14 4.87 -2.62
N ALA A 318 13.01 6.20 -2.80
CA ALA A 318 13.68 7.17 -1.95
C ALA A 318 13.20 7.09 -0.49
N ALA A 319 11.90 6.93 -0.25
CA ALA A 319 11.35 6.81 1.11
C ALA A 319 11.72 5.47 1.77
N LEU A 320 11.66 4.38 1.03
CA LEU A 320 12.02 3.04 1.49
C LEU A 320 13.49 2.97 1.96
N ILE A 321 14.39 3.63 1.22
CA ILE A 321 15.82 3.65 1.58
C ILE A 321 16.11 4.73 2.63
N LYS A 322 15.72 5.98 2.39
CA LYS A 322 16.18 7.14 3.17
C LYS A 322 15.33 7.47 4.40
N THR A 323 14.09 6.97 4.46
CA THR A 323 13.19 7.18 5.61
C THR A 323 13.05 5.90 6.41
N VAL A 324 12.71 4.79 5.73
CA VAL A 324 12.47 3.51 6.40
C VAL A 324 13.79 2.87 6.84
N GLY A 325 14.81 2.86 5.99
CA GLY A 325 16.09 2.22 6.27
C GLY A 325 16.13 0.76 5.83
N PHE A 326 15.34 0.41 4.82
CA PHE A 326 15.38 -0.91 4.18
C PHE A 326 16.50 -0.95 3.12
N SER A 327 17.75 -0.97 3.59
CA SER A 327 18.95 -0.95 2.75
C SER A 327 20.12 -1.68 3.41
N ASP A 328 21.08 -2.12 2.59
CA ASP A 328 22.36 -2.68 3.06
C ASP A 328 23.55 -1.99 2.34
N PRO A 329 24.46 -1.30 3.06
CA PRO A 329 24.40 -1.02 4.49
C PRO A 329 23.20 -0.15 4.85
N GLN A 330 22.69 -0.33 6.07
CA GLN A 330 21.59 0.48 6.58
C GLN A 330 22.04 1.93 6.79
N LEU A 331 21.28 2.88 6.26
CA LEU A 331 21.58 4.31 6.43
C LEU A 331 21.30 4.77 7.87
N PRO A 332 22.13 5.66 8.45
CA PRO A 332 21.87 6.26 9.74
C PRO A 332 20.64 7.18 9.70
N ASP A 333 20.10 7.53 10.86
CA ASP A 333 18.94 8.43 11.03
C ASP A 333 17.66 7.96 10.27
N THR A 334 17.58 6.67 9.96
CA THR A 334 16.37 6.02 9.41
C THR A 334 15.55 5.38 10.52
N ILE A 335 14.25 5.15 10.28
CA ILE A 335 13.34 4.55 11.28
C ILE A 335 13.87 3.17 11.73
N PHE A 336 14.35 2.34 10.81
CA PHE A 336 14.90 1.03 11.16
C PHE A 336 16.20 1.16 11.95
N ALA A 337 17.11 2.06 11.59
CA ALA A 337 18.35 2.28 12.33
C ALA A 337 18.09 2.80 13.75
N GLU A 338 17.18 3.77 13.93
CA GLU A 338 16.81 4.31 15.24
C GLU A 338 16.18 3.26 16.17
N ASN A 339 15.54 2.24 15.59
CA ASN A 339 14.89 1.15 16.33
C ASN A 339 15.68 -0.16 16.35
N ASN A 340 16.89 -0.19 15.79
CA ASN A 340 17.74 -1.38 15.67
C ASN A 340 17.07 -2.55 14.89
N VAL A 341 16.22 -2.23 13.90
CA VAL A 341 15.66 -3.22 12.99
C VAL A 341 16.72 -3.59 11.96
N ARG A 342 17.20 -4.83 11.99
CA ARG A 342 18.19 -5.34 11.04
C ARG A 342 17.53 -5.81 9.76
N THR A 343 18.05 -5.42 8.60
CA THR A 343 17.54 -5.86 7.30
C THR A 343 18.23 -7.14 6.86
N ALA A 344 17.48 -8.22 6.72
CA ALA A 344 17.96 -9.52 6.26
C ALA A 344 17.65 -9.68 4.76
N PHE A 345 18.62 -9.31 3.91
CA PHE A 345 18.53 -9.55 2.47
C PHE A 345 18.99 -10.98 2.16
N LEU A 346 18.06 -11.82 1.71
CA LEU A 346 18.38 -13.19 1.31
C LEU A 346 19.11 -13.20 -0.04
N SER A 347 19.96 -14.21 -0.25
CA SER A 347 20.63 -14.42 -1.54
C SER A 347 19.62 -14.86 -2.60
N ASP A 348 19.98 -14.70 -3.87
CA ASP A 348 19.15 -15.17 -4.99
C ASP A 348 18.91 -16.69 -4.93
N GLU A 349 19.87 -17.47 -4.41
CA GLU A 349 19.73 -18.92 -4.19
C GLU A 349 18.65 -19.23 -3.14
N GLU A 350 18.63 -18.48 -2.03
CA GLU A 350 17.64 -18.68 -0.98
C GLU A 350 16.25 -18.18 -1.37
N LEU A 351 16.17 -17.08 -2.14
CA LEU A 351 14.93 -16.63 -2.76
C LEU A 351 14.40 -17.66 -3.77
N LYS A 352 15.29 -18.25 -4.58
CA LYS A 352 14.92 -19.29 -5.54
C LYS A 352 14.41 -20.54 -4.84
N LYS A 353 15.08 -20.97 -3.77
CA LYS A 353 14.63 -22.09 -2.94
C LYS A 353 13.24 -21.82 -2.36
N ALA A 354 12.99 -20.63 -1.83
CA ALA A 354 11.68 -20.26 -1.31
C ALA A 354 10.59 -20.19 -2.41
N GLU A 355 10.94 -19.76 -3.64
CA GLU A 355 10.07 -19.85 -4.81
C GLU A 355 9.72 -21.30 -5.15
N GLU A 356 10.72 -22.18 -5.25
CA GLU A 356 10.55 -23.61 -5.54
C GLU A 356 9.72 -24.34 -4.48
N MET A 357 9.70 -23.85 -3.24
CA MET A 357 8.86 -24.41 -2.18
C MET A 357 7.38 -24.09 -2.35
N CYS A 358 7.01 -22.96 -2.98
CA CYS A 358 5.64 -22.47 -2.87
C CYS A 358 4.99 -21.94 -4.13
N SER A 359 5.73 -21.48 -5.15
CA SER A 359 5.12 -20.80 -6.29
C SER A 359 4.23 -21.74 -7.13
N PRO A 360 3.23 -21.20 -7.85
CA PRO A 360 2.41 -22.02 -8.74
C PRO A 360 3.20 -22.64 -9.91
N GLU A 361 4.37 -22.09 -10.26
CA GLU A 361 5.27 -22.64 -11.27
C GLU A 361 5.88 -23.99 -10.84
N PHE A 362 6.30 -24.11 -9.58
CA PHE A 362 6.96 -25.31 -9.06
C PHE A 362 6.01 -26.25 -8.32
N ASN A 363 4.96 -25.72 -7.70
CA ASN A 363 3.96 -26.49 -6.94
C ASN A 363 2.54 -26.05 -7.34
N PRO A 364 2.02 -26.45 -8.51
CA PRO A 364 0.74 -25.94 -9.01
C PRO A 364 -0.49 -26.43 -8.23
N ASP A 365 -0.46 -27.65 -7.70
CA ASP A 365 -1.64 -28.32 -7.15
C ASP A 365 -2.33 -27.54 -6.01
N PRO A 366 -1.62 -26.99 -5.00
CA PRO A 366 -2.22 -26.18 -3.94
C PRO A 366 -2.96 -24.93 -4.44
N TRP A 367 -2.63 -24.43 -5.63
CA TRP A 367 -3.21 -23.21 -6.20
C TRP A 367 -4.40 -23.48 -7.13
N SER A 368 -4.56 -24.72 -7.58
CA SER A 368 -5.53 -25.12 -8.61
C SER A 368 -6.95 -24.59 -8.37
N GLN A 369 -7.47 -24.77 -7.15
CA GLN A 369 -8.82 -24.31 -6.78
C GLN A 369 -8.97 -22.79 -6.91
N TRP A 370 -7.95 -22.02 -6.50
CA TRP A 370 -7.99 -20.56 -6.58
C TRP A 370 -7.75 -20.07 -8.01
N ARG A 371 -6.86 -20.71 -8.76
CA ARG A 371 -6.62 -20.40 -10.17
C ARG A 371 -7.89 -20.61 -11.00
N GLU A 372 -8.57 -21.73 -10.82
CA GLU A 372 -9.85 -22.00 -11.49
C GLU A 372 -10.92 -20.97 -11.09
N ARG A 373 -11.06 -20.68 -9.79
CA ARG A 373 -12.03 -19.70 -9.29
C ARG A 373 -11.77 -18.30 -9.87
N LEU A 374 -10.53 -17.83 -9.85
CA LEU A 374 -10.15 -16.52 -10.38
C LEU A 374 -10.34 -16.46 -11.90
N MET A 375 -10.09 -17.56 -12.61
CA MET A 375 -10.35 -17.69 -14.05
C MET A 375 -11.85 -17.62 -14.37
N GLN A 376 -12.70 -18.32 -13.63
CA GLN A 376 -14.15 -18.17 -13.77
C GLN A 376 -14.60 -16.74 -13.46
N TRP A 377 -13.94 -16.10 -12.48
CA TRP A 377 -14.28 -14.76 -12.05
C TRP A 377 -13.90 -13.67 -13.04
N SER A 378 -12.81 -13.86 -13.76
CA SER A 378 -12.28 -12.98 -14.81
C SER A 378 -12.95 -13.18 -16.18
N GLY A 379 -13.90 -14.10 -16.30
CA GLY A 379 -14.56 -14.40 -17.58
C GLY A 379 -13.75 -15.34 -18.48
N GLY A 380 -12.97 -16.25 -17.88
CA GLY A 380 -12.18 -17.27 -18.57
C GLY A 380 -10.71 -16.92 -18.77
N ILE A 381 -10.23 -15.82 -18.18
CA ILE A 381 -8.82 -15.41 -18.28
C ILE A 381 -8.02 -16.18 -17.25
N ASP A 382 -6.98 -16.89 -17.68
CA ASP A 382 -5.99 -17.41 -16.74
C ASP A 382 -5.18 -16.25 -16.18
N THR A 383 -5.64 -15.71 -15.06
CA THR A 383 -5.05 -14.51 -14.47
C THR A 383 -3.63 -14.74 -13.99
N TYR A 384 -3.28 -15.97 -13.59
CA TYR A 384 -1.91 -16.26 -13.17
C TYR A 384 -0.97 -16.17 -14.37
N ASP A 385 -1.25 -16.90 -15.46
CA ASP A 385 -0.37 -16.92 -16.63
C ASP A 385 -0.23 -15.53 -17.27
N GLU A 386 -1.33 -14.78 -17.38
CA GLU A 386 -1.29 -13.43 -17.96
C GLU A 386 -0.51 -12.44 -17.11
N ILE A 387 -0.74 -12.38 -15.80
CA ILE A 387 0.00 -11.47 -14.92
C ILE A 387 1.46 -11.89 -14.84
N TYR A 388 1.75 -13.20 -14.75
CA TYR A 388 3.10 -13.75 -14.70
C TYR A 388 3.89 -13.37 -15.96
N ARG A 389 3.27 -13.46 -17.15
CA ARG A 389 3.82 -13.02 -18.43
C ARG A 389 4.08 -11.52 -18.44
N ILE A 390 3.08 -10.69 -18.11
CA ILE A 390 3.20 -9.22 -18.12
C ILE A 390 4.31 -8.75 -17.17
N ALA A 391 4.39 -9.34 -15.97
CA ALA A 391 5.41 -9.02 -14.97
C ALA A 391 6.86 -9.27 -15.43
N ARG A 392 7.05 -10.00 -16.55
CA ARG A 392 8.35 -10.36 -17.12
C ARG A 392 8.59 -9.75 -18.51
N GLU A 393 7.76 -8.80 -18.95
CA GLU A 393 7.94 -8.10 -20.23
C GLU A 393 9.06 -7.06 -20.22
N ILE A 394 9.38 -6.51 -19.04
CA ILE A 394 10.46 -5.54 -18.87
C ILE A 394 11.74 -6.24 -18.37
N PRO A 395 12.94 -5.69 -18.68
CA PRO A 395 14.20 -6.22 -18.16
C PRO A 395 14.21 -6.32 -16.63
N ALA A 396 14.76 -7.41 -16.09
CA ALA A 396 14.75 -7.70 -14.65
C ALA A 396 15.52 -6.66 -13.80
N ASP A 397 16.46 -5.94 -14.39
CA ASP A 397 17.25 -4.87 -13.78
C ASP A 397 16.62 -3.47 -13.95
N THR A 398 15.42 -3.38 -14.53
CA THR A 398 14.68 -2.12 -14.65
C THR A 398 14.44 -1.55 -13.26
N LYS A 399 14.87 -0.30 -13.05
CA LYS A 399 14.63 0.40 -11.80
C LYS A 399 13.16 0.83 -11.70
N PRO A 400 12.52 0.73 -10.52
CA PRO A 400 11.12 1.09 -10.36
C PRO A 400 10.80 2.51 -10.84
N GLU A 401 11.68 3.49 -10.59
CA GLU A 401 11.49 4.89 -11.04
C GLU A 401 11.60 5.08 -12.57
N ASN A 402 12.15 4.10 -13.30
CA ASN A 402 12.32 4.14 -14.75
C ASN A 402 11.20 3.45 -15.53
N VAL A 403 10.25 2.79 -14.83
CA VAL A 403 9.09 2.19 -15.49
C VAL A 403 8.23 3.28 -16.11
N GLU A 404 7.97 3.18 -17.41
CA GLU A 404 7.17 4.16 -18.14
C GLU A 404 5.72 4.21 -17.62
N PRO A 405 5.25 5.38 -17.13
CA PRO A 405 3.88 5.49 -16.67
C PRO A 405 2.89 5.57 -17.84
N ARG A 406 1.96 4.63 -17.89
CA ARG A 406 0.90 4.57 -18.91
C ARG A 406 -0.48 4.78 -18.29
N ARG A 407 -1.37 5.46 -19.02
CA ARG A 407 -2.77 5.58 -18.61
C ARG A 407 -3.48 4.26 -18.88
N TRP A 408 -3.59 3.41 -17.86
CA TRP A 408 -4.11 2.03 -17.98
C TRP A 408 -5.55 1.95 -18.51
N TRP A 409 -6.35 3.03 -18.41
CA TRP A 409 -7.73 3.05 -18.91
C TRP A 409 -7.86 3.54 -20.35
N ARG A 410 -6.77 4.03 -20.96
CA ARG A 410 -6.76 4.41 -22.37
C ARG A 410 -6.18 3.26 -23.17
N SER A 411 -6.83 2.91 -24.29
CA SER A 411 -6.23 2.00 -25.26
C SER A 411 -4.90 2.59 -25.74
N ALA A 412 -3.88 1.74 -25.84
CA ALA A 412 -2.56 2.10 -26.36
C ALA A 412 -2.63 2.59 -27.81
#